data_AF-A0A7K0ZIL8-F1
#
_entry.id   AF-A0A7K0ZIL8-F1
#
_cell.length_a   1.000
_cell.length_b   1.000
_cell.length_c   1.000
_cell.angle_alpha   90.00
_cell.angle_beta   90.00
_cell.angle_gamma   90.00
#
_symmetry.space_group_name_H-M   'P 1'
#
loop_
_entity.id
_entity.type
_entity.pdbx_description
1 polymer ?
#
loop_
_entity_poly.entity_id
_entity_poly.type
_entity_poly.pdbx_seq_one_letter_code
_entity_poly.pdbx_strand_id
1 'polypeptide(L)'
;MSIGPVEYVVIKFPGNHFTGEIAPEVVRLVEAGTVRILDFVFITRDENGETTWIELDALDGELTAGFLDEEAVLQGLLNEDDIALIATELDFNSSAALIVWENTWATSFADAVRRADGAIVAHDRIPRDAVLAAVAAAALEA
;
A
#
# COMPACT_ATOMS: atom_id res chain seq x y z
N MET A 1 20.43 -8.88 -3.91
CA MET A 1 19.96 -7.65 -3.23
C MET A 1 19.11 -8.07 -2.04
N SER A 2 19.15 -7.34 -0.93
CA SER A 2 18.21 -7.60 0.17
C SER A 2 16.94 -6.77 -0.07
N ILE A 3 15.78 -7.40 0.07
CA ILE A 3 14.49 -6.73 0.08
C ILE A 3 14.20 -6.27 1.52
N GLY A 4 13.77 -5.02 1.68
CA GLY A 4 13.28 -4.47 2.94
C GLY A 4 11.94 -5.09 3.37
N PRO A 5 11.36 -4.64 4.48
CA PRO A 5 10.01 -5.05 4.86
C PRO A 5 9.00 -4.66 3.77
N VAL A 6 8.14 -5.61 3.39
CA VAL A 6 7.06 -5.40 2.41
C VAL A 6 5.74 -5.22 3.14
N GLU A 7 4.95 -4.23 2.72
CA GLU A 7 3.59 -4.01 3.24
C GLU A 7 2.57 -4.24 2.14
N TYR A 8 1.41 -4.78 2.54
CA TYR A 8 0.19 -4.84 1.75
C TYR A 8 -0.82 -3.84 2.33
N VAL A 9 -1.29 -2.92 1.50
CA VAL A 9 -2.16 -1.82 1.91
C VAL A 9 -3.41 -1.83 1.05
N VAL A 10 -4.58 -1.84 1.69
CA VAL A 10 -5.89 -1.68 1.04
C VAL A 10 -6.51 -0.37 1.49
N ILE A 11 -6.85 0.50 0.53
CA ILE A 11 -7.44 1.81 0.78
C ILE A 11 -8.81 1.86 0.11
N LYS A 12 -9.89 1.96 0.89
CA LYS A 12 -11.27 2.01 0.38
C LYS A 12 -11.75 3.45 0.20
N PHE A 13 -12.46 3.70 -0.88
CA PHE A 13 -13.12 4.96 -1.21
C PHE A 13 -14.63 4.72 -1.39
N PRO A 14 -15.44 4.89 -0.32
CA PRO A 14 -16.88 4.85 -0.42
C PRO A 14 -17.42 5.88 -1.43
N GLY A 15 -18.50 5.57 -2.13
CA GLY A 15 -19.13 6.46 -3.11
C GLY A 15 -18.30 6.69 -4.38
N ASN A 16 -17.29 5.84 -4.64
CA ASN A 16 -16.33 6.01 -5.72
C ASN A 16 -15.62 7.38 -5.71
N HIS A 17 -15.42 7.96 -4.52
CA HIS A 17 -14.82 9.28 -4.33
C HIS A 17 -13.29 9.30 -4.44
N PHE A 18 -12.68 8.45 -5.28
CA PHE A 18 -11.25 8.53 -5.53
C PHE A 18 -10.90 9.80 -6.32
N THR A 19 -10.17 10.72 -5.70
CA THR A 19 -9.81 12.03 -6.26
C THR A 19 -8.42 12.08 -6.90
N GLY A 20 -7.62 11.01 -6.78
CA GLY A 20 -6.24 10.97 -7.27
C GLY A 20 -5.19 11.64 -6.37
N GLU A 21 -5.58 12.28 -5.27
CA GLU A 21 -4.67 13.05 -4.39
C GLU A 21 -3.55 12.20 -3.74
N ILE A 22 -3.76 10.88 -3.63
CA ILE A 22 -2.78 9.96 -3.04
C ILE A 22 -1.61 9.69 -4.00
N ALA A 23 -1.87 9.67 -5.32
CA ALA A 23 -0.87 9.25 -6.29
C ALA A 23 0.40 10.14 -6.29
N PRO A 24 0.31 11.49 -6.28
CA PRO A 24 1.49 12.34 -6.17
C PRO A 24 2.31 12.08 -4.90
N GLU A 25 1.69 11.74 -3.77
CA GLU A 25 2.41 11.43 -2.53
C GLU A 25 3.20 10.13 -2.65
N VAL A 26 2.62 9.11 -3.28
CA VAL A 26 3.30 7.84 -3.52
C VAL A 26 4.49 8.05 -4.47
N VAL A 27 4.31 8.81 -5.55
CA VAL A 27 5.42 9.19 -6.46
C VAL A 27 6.56 9.83 -5.69
N ARG A 28 6.28 10.80 -4.82
CA ARG A 28 7.32 11.45 -4.01
C ARG A 28 8.09 10.47 -3.12
N LEU A 29 7.41 9.47 -2.55
CA LEU A 29 8.08 8.45 -1.74
C LEU A 29 8.99 7.53 -2.57
N VAL A 30 8.57 7.20 -3.79
CA VAL A 30 9.37 6.40 -4.74
C VAL A 30 10.58 7.19 -5.24
N GLU A 31 10.38 8.44 -5.68
CA GLU A 31 11.45 9.34 -6.13
C GLU A 31 12.49 9.62 -5.03
N ALA A 32 12.03 9.71 -3.77
CA ALA A 32 12.91 9.83 -2.61
C ALA A 32 13.63 8.53 -2.23
N GLY A 33 13.35 7.41 -2.92
CA GLY A 33 13.89 6.09 -2.61
C GLY A 33 13.48 5.59 -1.23
N THR A 34 12.35 6.07 -0.69
CA THR A 34 11.82 5.70 0.64
C THR A 34 10.98 4.45 0.58
N VAL A 35 10.23 4.28 -0.52
CA VAL A 35 9.50 3.05 -0.83
C VAL A 35 9.78 2.64 -2.26
N ARG A 36 9.49 1.38 -2.59
CA ARG A 36 9.46 0.86 -3.95
C ARG A 36 8.15 0.11 -4.15
N ILE A 37 7.42 0.45 -5.21
CA ILE A 37 6.17 -0.26 -5.54
C ILE A 37 6.51 -1.59 -6.18
N LEU A 38 5.96 -2.67 -5.62
CA LEU A 38 6.14 -4.03 -6.12
C LEU A 38 4.91 -4.48 -6.92
N ASP A 39 3.71 -4.07 -6.49
CA ASP A 39 2.45 -4.37 -7.15
C ASP A 39 1.38 -3.32 -6.80
N PHE A 40 0.42 -3.12 -7.70
CA PHE A 40 -0.70 -2.20 -7.51
C PHE A 40 -1.91 -2.60 -8.36
N VAL A 41 -3.08 -2.61 -7.71
CA VAL A 41 -4.37 -2.85 -8.37
C VAL A 41 -5.38 -1.83 -7.87
N PHE A 42 -6.18 -1.28 -8.78
CA PHE A 42 -7.33 -0.46 -8.43
C PHE A 42 -8.62 -1.18 -8.81
N ILE A 43 -9.50 -1.38 -7.83
CA ILE A 43 -10.77 -2.09 -7.97
C ILE A 43 -11.91 -1.09 -7.87
N THR A 44 -12.90 -1.20 -8.75
CA THR A 44 -14.16 -0.44 -8.68
C THR A 44 -15.33 -1.41 -8.64
N ARG A 45 -16.28 -1.17 -7.72
CA ARG A 45 -17.57 -1.84 -7.64
C ARG A 45 -18.69 -0.85 -7.88
N ASP A 46 -19.49 -1.09 -8.91
CA ASP A 46 -20.58 -0.20 -9.30
C ASP A 46 -21.83 -0.38 -8.41
N GLU A 47 -22.90 0.35 -8.73
CA GLU A 47 -24.19 0.27 -8.03
C GLU A 47 -24.94 -1.06 -8.26
N ASN A 48 -24.64 -1.77 -9.35
CA ASN A 48 -25.22 -3.06 -9.70
C ASN A 48 -24.43 -4.24 -9.11
N GLY A 49 -23.30 -3.95 -8.46
CA GLY A 49 -22.37 -4.93 -7.92
C GLY A 49 -21.39 -5.50 -8.94
N GLU A 50 -21.35 -4.96 -10.17
CA GLU A 50 -20.34 -5.27 -11.17
C GLU A 50 -18.98 -4.76 -10.69
N THR A 51 -17.96 -5.62 -10.79
CA THR A 51 -16.59 -5.32 -10.35
C THR A 51 -15.68 -5.25 -11.56
N THR A 52 -14.88 -4.20 -11.63
CA THR A 52 -13.78 -4.05 -12.58
C THR A 52 -12.50 -3.73 -11.83
N TRP A 53 -11.36 -4.09 -12.40
CA TRP A 53 -10.06 -3.69 -11.87
C TRP A 53 -9.10 -3.29 -12.99
N ILE A 54 -8.14 -2.44 -12.62
CA ILE A 54 -7.07 -1.97 -13.48
C ILE A 54 -5.74 -2.16 -12.74
N GLU A 55 -4.77 -2.72 -13.44
CA GLU A 55 -3.39 -2.86 -12.98
C GLU A 55 -2.59 -1.60 -13.27
N LEU A 56 -1.46 -1.44 -12.59
CA LEU A 56 -0.61 -0.25 -12.71
C LEU A 56 -0.09 -0.03 -14.14
N ASP A 57 0.28 -1.10 -14.84
CA ASP A 57 0.80 -1.06 -16.21
C ASP A 57 -0.25 -0.64 -17.25
N ALA A 58 -1.53 -0.78 -16.91
CA ALA A 58 -2.67 -0.32 -17.70
C ALA A 58 -3.05 1.15 -17.42
N LEU A 59 -2.40 1.83 -16.46
CA LEU A 59 -2.61 3.25 -16.19
C LEU A 59 -1.76 4.14 -17.12
N ASP A 60 -2.31 5.29 -17.50
CA ASP A 60 -1.67 6.23 -18.42
C ASP A 60 -0.27 6.68 -17.96
N GLY A 61 0.62 6.83 -18.95
CA GLY A 61 2.09 6.94 -18.84
C GLY A 61 2.69 7.92 -17.81
N GLU A 62 1.93 8.91 -17.36
CA GLU A 62 2.39 9.91 -16.38
C GLU A 62 2.28 9.40 -14.93
N LEU A 63 1.33 8.48 -14.67
CA LEU A 63 1.21 7.76 -13.40
C LEU A 63 2.13 6.54 -13.34
N THR A 64 2.61 6.00 -14.46
CA THR A 64 3.52 4.83 -14.46
C THR A 64 4.99 5.23 -14.47
N ALA A 65 5.34 6.37 -15.06
CA ALA A 65 6.71 6.87 -15.15
C ALA A 65 7.38 7.11 -13.77
N GLY A 66 6.60 7.38 -12.72
CA GLY A 66 7.11 7.56 -11.36
C GLY A 66 7.10 6.30 -10.48
N PHE A 67 6.54 5.19 -10.97
CA PHE A 67 6.30 3.99 -10.16
C PHE A 67 7.13 2.78 -10.62
N LEU A 68 7.51 2.73 -11.91
CA LEU A 68 8.15 1.56 -12.50
C LEU A 68 9.68 1.71 -12.54
N ASP A 69 10.34 1.08 -11.59
CA ASP A 69 11.74 0.65 -11.77
C ASP A 69 11.67 -0.70 -12.51
N GLU A 70 12.00 -0.72 -13.82
CA GLU A 70 11.81 -1.87 -14.73
C GLU A 70 12.44 -3.18 -14.20
N GLU A 71 13.42 -3.09 -13.29
CA GLU A 71 14.08 -4.24 -12.67
C GLU A 71 13.35 -4.84 -11.45
N ALA A 72 12.30 -4.19 -10.93
CA ALA A 72 11.73 -4.52 -9.63
C ALA A 72 10.22 -4.79 -9.59
N VAL A 73 9.54 -4.78 -10.73
CA VAL A 73 8.15 -5.24 -10.81
C VAL A 73 8.15 -6.75 -10.63
N LEU A 74 7.87 -7.20 -9.41
CA LEU A 74 7.48 -8.58 -9.16
C LEU A 74 6.03 -8.70 -9.65
N GLN A 75 5.85 -8.87 -10.96
CA GLN A 75 4.53 -9.09 -11.53
C GLN A 75 3.87 -10.31 -10.86
N GLY A 76 2.64 -10.11 -10.35
CA GLY A 76 1.81 -11.19 -9.79
C GLY A 76 1.95 -11.44 -8.29
N LEU A 77 2.23 -10.41 -7.47
CA LEU A 77 2.11 -10.54 -6.01
C LEU A 77 0.64 -10.50 -5.58
N LEU A 78 -0.18 -9.72 -6.27
CA LEU A 78 -1.64 -9.72 -6.16
C LEU A 78 -2.21 -10.61 -7.27
N ASN A 79 -2.84 -11.72 -6.89
CA ASN A 79 -3.49 -12.61 -7.86
C ASN A 79 -5.01 -12.31 -7.96
N GLU A 80 -5.68 -12.95 -8.91
CA GLU A 80 -7.12 -12.79 -9.12
C GLU A 80 -7.95 -13.16 -7.88
N ASP A 81 -7.52 -14.13 -7.07
CA ASP A 81 -8.24 -14.53 -5.85
C ASP A 81 -8.15 -13.43 -4.77
N ASP A 82 -7.00 -12.77 -4.63
CA ASP A 82 -6.82 -11.63 -3.71
C ASP A 82 -7.71 -10.45 -4.12
N ILE A 83 -7.73 -10.15 -5.42
CA ILE A 83 -8.57 -9.10 -6.00
C ILE A 83 -10.05 -9.42 -5.78
N ALA A 84 -10.46 -10.66 -6.07
CA ALA A 84 -11.83 -11.10 -5.88
C ALA A 84 -12.26 -11.04 -4.41
N LEU A 85 -11.40 -11.43 -3.47
CA LEU A 85 -11.68 -11.31 -2.04
C LEU A 85 -11.96 -9.86 -1.64
N ILE A 86 -11.08 -8.93 -2.01
CA ILE A 86 -11.29 -7.51 -1.69
C ILE A 86 -12.55 -6.96 -2.39
N ALA A 87 -12.77 -7.32 -3.65
CA ALA A 87 -13.96 -6.90 -4.39
C ALA A 87 -15.26 -7.33 -3.69
N THR A 88 -15.30 -8.53 -3.11
CA THR A 88 -16.49 -9.00 -2.37
C THR A 88 -16.78 -8.19 -1.10
N GLU A 89 -15.74 -7.67 -0.45
CA GLU A 89 -15.80 -6.83 0.76
C GLU A 89 -16.06 -5.34 0.46
N LEU A 90 -16.00 -4.93 -0.81
CA LEU A 90 -16.38 -3.58 -1.22
C LEU A 90 -17.90 -3.40 -1.15
N ASP A 91 -18.33 -2.26 -0.60
CA ASP A 91 -19.73 -1.87 -0.67
C ASP A 91 -20.09 -1.56 -2.13
N PHE A 92 -21.37 -1.65 -2.48
CA PHE A 92 -21.83 -1.13 -3.77
C PHE A 92 -21.49 0.35 -3.90
N ASN A 93 -21.16 0.77 -5.12
CA ASN A 93 -20.69 2.12 -5.42
C ASN A 93 -19.45 2.52 -4.59
N SER A 94 -18.42 1.66 -4.56
CA SER A 94 -17.16 1.97 -3.90
C SER A 94 -15.96 1.43 -4.67
N SER A 95 -14.79 2.00 -4.41
CA SER A 95 -13.54 1.55 -5.01
C SER A 95 -12.49 1.26 -3.94
N ALA A 96 -11.44 0.54 -4.31
CA ALA A 96 -10.26 0.40 -3.49
C ALA A 96 -8.96 0.41 -4.30
N ALA A 97 -7.92 0.97 -3.69
CA ALA A 97 -6.55 0.81 -4.14
C ALA A 97 -5.85 -0.24 -3.28
N LEU A 98 -5.24 -1.23 -3.92
CA LEU A 98 -4.39 -2.24 -3.32
C LEU A 98 -2.95 -1.90 -3.72
N ILE A 99 -2.06 -1.82 -2.73
CA ILE A 99 -0.65 -1.48 -2.94
C ILE A 99 0.21 -2.50 -2.22
N VAL A 100 1.17 -3.08 -2.92
CA VAL A 100 2.27 -3.84 -2.33
C VAL A 100 3.54 -3.03 -2.51
N TRP A 101 4.15 -2.58 -1.42
CA TRP A 101 5.39 -1.79 -1.49
C TRP A 101 6.47 -2.31 -0.56
N GLU A 102 7.72 -2.10 -0.93
CA GLU A 102 8.89 -2.31 -0.07
C GLU A 102 9.21 -1.01 0.66
N ASN A 103 9.42 -1.07 1.98
CA ASN A 103 10.02 0.00 2.78
C ASN A 103 11.55 -0.03 2.66
N THR A 104 12.09 0.51 1.57
CA THR A 104 13.53 0.52 1.27
C THR A 104 14.36 1.22 2.35
N TRP A 105 13.80 2.22 3.03
CA TRP A 105 14.45 2.91 4.15
C TRP A 105 14.82 1.94 5.30
N ALA A 106 14.06 0.87 5.49
CA ALA A 106 14.23 -0.08 6.60
C ALA A 106 15.13 -1.27 6.24
N THR A 107 15.64 -1.36 5.01
CA THR A 107 16.44 -2.50 4.54
C THR A 107 17.68 -2.73 5.42
N SER A 108 18.40 -1.67 5.77
CA SER A 108 19.61 -1.77 6.61
C SER A 108 19.31 -2.25 8.04
N PHE A 109 18.15 -1.87 8.60
CA PHE A 109 17.69 -2.32 9.89
C PHE A 109 17.32 -3.81 9.84
N ALA A 110 16.51 -4.22 8.85
CA ALA A 110 16.15 -5.63 8.65
C ALA A 110 17.39 -6.52 8.44
N ASP A 111 18.37 -6.02 7.69
CA ASP A 111 19.67 -6.69 7.52
C ASP A 111 20.43 -6.84 8.83
N ALA A 112 20.46 -5.80 9.66
CA ALA A 112 21.13 -5.83 10.96
C ALA A 112 20.48 -6.84 11.91
N VAL A 113 19.15 -6.91 11.95
CA VAL A 113 18.40 -7.91 12.73
C VAL A 113 18.79 -9.32 12.29
N ARG A 114 18.79 -9.60 10.98
CA ARG A 114 19.19 -10.91 10.42
C ARG A 114 20.64 -11.27 10.73
N ARG A 115 21.57 -10.31 10.62
CA ARG A 115 22.99 -10.53 10.96
C ARG A 115 23.20 -10.82 12.45
N ALA A 116 22.33 -10.31 13.31
CA ALA A 116 22.36 -10.56 14.75
C ALA A 116 21.65 -11.88 15.14
N ASP A 117 21.26 -12.72 14.16
CA ASP A 117 20.45 -13.93 14.35
C ASP A 117 19.11 -13.63 15.06
N GLY A 118 18.60 -12.40 14.87
CA GLY A 118 17.33 -11.94 15.37
C GLY A 118 16.20 -12.15 14.36
N ALA A 119 14.97 -12.10 14.86
CA ALA A 119 13.75 -12.11 14.05
C ALA A 119 12.79 -11.02 14.53
N ILE A 120 12.12 -10.36 13.58
CA ILE A 120 11.02 -9.46 13.89
C ILE A 120 9.81 -10.33 14.25
N VAL A 121 9.31 -10.20 15.48
CA VAL A 121 8.19 -11.02 15.99
C VAL A 121 6.82 -10.37 15.82
N ALA A 122 6.77 -9.05 15.65
CA ALA A 122 5.55 -8.28 15.39
C ALA A 122 5.90 -7.00 14.61
N HIS A 123 5.04 -6.63 13.65
CA HIS A 123 5.17 -5.40 12.87
C HIS A 123 3.77 -4.98 12.40
N ASP A 124 3.19 -4.01 13.09
CA ASP A 124 1.80 -3.58 12.86
C ASP A 124 1.71 -2.06 12.68
N ARG A 125 0.69 -1.61 11.95
CA ARG A 125 0.34 -0.19 11.85
C ARG A 125 -0.64 0.18 12.96
N ILE A 126 -0.25 1.10 13.83
CA ILE A 126 -1.13 1.60 14.89
C ILE A 126 -2.08 2.66 14.30
N PRO A 127 -3.41 2.54 14.50
CA PRO A 127 -4.37 3.53 14.01
C PRO A 127 -4.07 4.93 14.54
N ARG A 128 -4.15 5.93 13.66
CA ARG A 128 -3.86 7.33 14.00
C ARG A 128 -4.64 7.81 15.22
N ASP A 129 -5.93 7.51 15.29
CA ASP A 129 -6.78 7.97 16.38
C ASP A 129 -6.42 7.31 17.73
N ALA A 130 -5.93 6.07 17.70
CA ALA A 130 -5.40 5.42 18.89
C ALA A 130 -4.12 6.12 19.39
N VAL A 131 -3.22 6.51 18.47
CA VAL A 131 -2.03 7.29 18.83
C VAL A 131 -2.40 8.64 19.40
N LEU A 132 -3.34 9.37 18.77
CA LEU A 132 -3.79 10.67 19.26
C LEU A 132 -4.43 10.59 20.64
N ALA A 133 -5.27 9.57 20.88
CA ALA A 133 -5.87 9.33 22.17
C ALA A 133 -4.81 9.07 23.25
N ALA A 134 -3.79 8.25 22.94
CA ALA A 134 -2.70 7.96 23.87
C ALA A 134 -1.88 9.21 24.23
N VAL A 135 -1.57 10.06 23.25
CA VAL A 135 -0.84 11.32 23.47
C VAL A 135 -1.66 12.28 24.32
N ALA A 136 -2.96 12.42 24.05
CA ALA A 136 -3.83 13.29 24.82
C ALA A 136 -3.97 12.83 26.28
N ALA A 137 -4.07 11.51 26.52
CA ALA A 137 -4.11 10.96 27.87
C ALA A 137 -2.82 11.24 28.65
N ALA A 138 -1.65 11.01 28.05
CA ALA A 138 -0.36 11.27 28.70
C ALA A 138 -0.17 12.75 29.08
N ALA A 139 -0.71 13.68 28.28
CA ALA A 139 -0.65 15.11 28.56
C ALA A 139 -1.56 15.57 29.71
N LEU A 140 -2.61 14.79 30.05
CA LEU A 140 -3.50 15.08 31.18
C LEU A 140 -2.93 14.57 32.51
N GLU A 141 -1.98 13.63 32.46
CA GLU A 141 -1.30 13.06 33.63
C GLU A 141 -0.02 13.81 34.03
N ALA A 142 0.44 14.75 33.19
CA ALA A 142 1.64 15.57 33.38
C ALA A 142 1.34 16.93 34.04
#